data_AF-A0A8H3AB22-F1
#
_entry.id   AF-A0A8H3AB22-F1
#
_cell.length_a   1.000
_cell.length_b   1.000
_cell.length_c   1.000
_cell.angle_alpha   90.00
_cell.angle_beta   90.00
_cell.angle_gamma   90.00
#
_symmetry.space_group_name_H-M   'P 1'
#
loop_
_entity.id
_entity.type
_entity.pdbx_description
1 polymer ?
#
loop_
_entity_poly.entity_id
_entity_poly.type
_entity_poly.pdbx_seq_one_letter_code
_entity_poly.pdbx_strand_id
1 'polypeptide(L)'
;MLSRHGRTLLRLHVRRLHTTRPVLERFDPKTVERAEDDVDVCIVGAGPAGLSAAIRLKQLEKEKGREIRVVVLEKGPEVGSHIVSGAVLEPRALNELLPDWKNMPDHPLTMPASSSHMKFLTSKYAIPIPHPPQMSNKGNYIVSLSQFVRWLGSVAEESGVEIYPGFAGAQLLYDADGAVRGVATHDAGLDKRFHTKSSFEPGMAFRARVTLLAEGAHGSLTKQAVKRFNLREGKEPQTYGIGVKEVWRVDPKNYRPGEVIHTIGYPLDWRTYAGGFAYHMDGGLVSLGLVIGLDYANPYISPYKELQKLKHHPYFASLLEGGERIGYAGRTLNEGGFQSIPKTDFAGGALIGCSAGFVNVPKIKGSHTAMKSGILAAEAAYDEVVRGDEEGEGAEIQAATPSISPFTTKAGNMTEYTTELKKSWVWSELRDVRNIRPSFATPLGIWGGMAWSGLDTLLLRGKVPWTWRFGGTDAQHTKKASEFKPIEYPPPQPPLSTDLLTAVSLTATNHGENQPVHLQLPFMGVDNFDSEKAVKARHEHVKTNVSEYAGLLGRACPAGVYEYVDGGIEPGAPVPEGKEEEAGYGGKKLVINSQNCIHCKLCDIKVPTQDINWTVPEGAGGPKYTVT
;
A
#
# COMPACT_ATOMS: atom_id res chain seq x y z
N MET A 1 66.82 74.95 1.48
CA MET A 1 66.24 75.22 0.14
C MET A 1 65.34 74.05 -0.22
N LEU A 2 64.02 74.19 0.00
CA LEU A 2 62.97 74.31 -1.04
C LEU A 2 62.78 72.99 -1.82
N SER A 3 61.76 72.17 -1.50
CA SER A 3 60.34 72.25 -1.98
C SER A 3 60.21 71.75 -3.43
N ARG A 4 59.25 70.94 -3.91
CA ARG A 4 58.05 70.15 -3.51
C ARG A 4 57.66 69.46 -4.85
N HIS A 5 57.09 68.25 -4.97
CA HIS A 5 55.67 67.93 -4.83
C HIS A 5 55.50 66.45 -5.24
N GLY A 6 54.91 65.60 -4.38
CA GLY A 6 54.45 64.26 -4.76
C GLY A 6 52.94 64.14 -4.50
N ARG A 7 52.16 63.86 -5.55
CA ARG A 7 50.71 63.62 -5.49
C ARG A 7 50.44 62.22 -4.94
N THR A 8 49.62 62.12 -3.89
CA THR A 8 49.16 60.86 -3.29
C THR A 8 47.91 60.35 -4.01
N LEU A 9 47.99 59.17 -4.62
CA LEU A 9 46.85 58.41 -5.15
C LEU A 9 46.29 57.50 -4.04
N LEU A 10 45.05 57.76 -3.59
CA LEU A 10 44.32 56.87 -2.68
C LEU A 10 43.98 55.55 -3.38
N ARG A 11 44.52 54.43 -2.87
CA ARG A 11 44.08 53.07 -3.22
C ARG A 11 42.87 52.67 -2.37
N LEU A 12 41.69 52.63 -2.99
CA LEU A 12 40.49 52.00 -2.43
C LEU A 12 40.72 50.49 -2.23
N HIS A 13 40.77 50.05 -0.97
CA HIS A 13 40.75 48.64 -0.61
C HIS A 13 39.31 48.12 -0.65
N VAL A 14 38.95 47.41 -1.73
CA VAL A 14 37.70 46.63 -1.78
C VAL A 14 37.89 45.39 -0.91
N ARG A 15 37.37 45.41 0.32
CA ARG A 15 37.20 44.20 1.14
C ARG A 15 36.14 43.32 0.49
N ARG A 16 36.55 42.20 -0.13
CA ARG A 16 35.63 41.10 -0.44
C ARG A 16 35.14 40.52 0.88
N LEU A 17 33.87 40.76 1.21
CA LEU A 17 33.17 40.02 2.25
C LEU A 17 32.97 38.60 1.71
N HIS A 18 33.77 37.64 2.19
CA HIS A 18 33.45 36.23 2.09
C HIS A 18 32.30 35.94 3.06
N THR A 19 31.08 35.92 2.55
CA THR A 19 29.96 35.28 3.23
C THR A 19 30.13 33.77 3.06
N THR A 20 30.81 33.12 4.01
CA THR A 20 30.67 31.67 4.18
C THR A 20 29.23 31.42 4.61
N ARG A 21 28.35 31.07 3.67
CA ARG A 21 27.08 30.43 4.04
C ARG A 21 27.43 29.20 4.87
N PRO A 22 26.79 28.97 6.02
CA PRO A 22 26.93 27.71 6.73
C PRO A 22 26.60 26.58 5.75
N VAL A 23 27.49 25.60 5.61
CA VAL A 23 27.13 24.34 4.98
C VAL A 23 26.10 23.72 5.92
N LEU A 24 24.83 23.69 5.52
CA LEU A 24 23.81 22.98 6.28
C LEU A 24 24.22 21.51 6.29
N GLU A 25 24.52 20.95 7.46
CA GLU A 25 24.80 19.53 7.59
C GLU A 25 23.52 18.73 7.31
N ARG A 26 23.69 17.57 6.68
CA ARG A 26 22.58 16.64 6.49
C ARG A 26 22.16 16.07 7.84
N PHE A 27 20.87 15.86 7.99
CA PHE A 27 20.25 15.25 9.14
C PHE A 27 20.78 13.82 9.35
N ASP A 28 21.24 13.55 10.57
CA ASP A 28 21.52 12.19 11.04
C ASP A 28 20.40 11.75 12.00
N PRO A 29 19.55 10.78 11.63
CA PRO A 29 18.47 10.31 12.48
C PRO A 29 18.96 9.68 13.79
N LYS A 30 20.24 9.30 13.90
CA LYS A 30 20.83 8.67 15.10
C LYS A 30 21.19 9.67 16.19
N THR A 31 21.32 10.95 15.86
CA THR A 31 21.74 12.00 16.81
C THR A 31 20.57 12.75 17.43
N VAL A 32 19.34 12.34 17.12
CA VAL A 32 18.12 13.09 17.42
C VAL A 32 17.43 12.49 18.63
N GLU A 33 17.21 13.31 19.64
CA GLU A 33 16.37 12.97 20.78
C GLU A 33 14.89 13.04 20.36
N ARG A 34 14.14 11.98 20.66
CA ARG A 34 12.72 11.84 20.29
C ARG A 34 11.88 11.77 21.56
N ALA A 35 10.70 12.37 21.52
CA ALA A 35 9.71 12.11 22.55
C ALA A 35 9.33 10.62 22.51
N GLU A 36 9.30 9.99 23.66
CA GLU A 36 8.94 8.57 23.81
C GLU A 36 7.63 8.45 24.58
N ASP A 37 6.77 7.53 24.15
CA ASP A 37 5.50 7.24 24.79
C ASP A 37 5.28 5.73 24.90
N ASP A 38 4.90 5.25 26.09
CA ASP A 38 4.74 3.83 26.39
C ASP A 38 3.29 3.40 26.22
N VAL A 39 3.09 2.32 25.46
CA VAL A 39 1.79 1.73 25.15
C VAL A 39 1.86 0.21 25.26
N ASP A 40 0.72 -0.45 25.50
CA ASP A 40 0.69 -1.91 25.53
C ASP A 40 0.75 -2.49 24.12
N VAL A 41 -0.06 -1.94 23.22
CA VAL A 41 -0.15 -2.35 21.82
C VAL A 41 -0.07 -1.16 20.87
N CYS A 42 0.92 -1.19 19.97
CA CYS A 42 1.04 -0.25 18.86
C CYS A 42 0.63 -0.93 17.56
N ILE A 43 -0.35 -0.36 16.85
CA ILE A 43 -0.89 -0.88 15.59
C ILE A 43 -0.54 0.09 14.47
N VAL A 44 0.14 -0.38 13.42
CA VAL A 44 0.50 0.45 12.27
C VAL A 44 -0.49 0.23 11.13
N GLY A 45 -1.40 1.18 10.93
CA GLY A 45 -2.38 1.23 9.85
C GLY A 45 -3.82 1.09 10.34
N ALA A 46 -4.64 2.12 10.11
CA ALA A 46 -6.07 2.14 10.43
C ALA A 46 -6.92 1.54 9.29
N GLY A 47 -6.50 0.41 8.73
CA GLY A 47 -7.31 -0.36 7.79
C GLY A 47 -8.24 -1.35 8.51
N PRO A 48 -9.02 -2.17 7.76
CA PRO A 48 -9.94 -3.14 8.37
C PRO A 48 -9.29 -4.10 9.37
N ALA A 49 -8.04 -4.52 9.14
CA ALA A 49 -7.31 -5.38 10.08
C ALA A 49 -6.93 -4.64 11.37
N GLY A 50 -6.30 -3.46 11.26
CA GLY A 50 -5.82 -2.70 12.40
C GLY A 50 -6.96 -2.22 13.31
N LEU A 51 -8.03 -1.69 12.72
CA LEU A 51 -9.22 -1.27 13.48
C LEU A 51 -9.95 -2.45 14.12
N SER A 52 -10.04 -3.61 13.45
CA SER A 52 -10.63 -4.80 14.07
C SER A 52 -9.82 -5.28 15.27
N ALA A 53 -8.47 -5.22 15.18
CA ALA A 53 -7.61 -5.55 16.31
C ALA A 53 -7.81 -4.56 17.46
N ALA A 54 -7.83 -3.26 17.17
CA ALA A 54 -8.00 -2.22 18.18
C ALA A 54 -9.34 -2.32 18.92
N ILE A 55 -10.45 -2.50 18.19
CA ILE A 55 -11.79 -2.70 18.76
C ILE A 55 -11.81 -3.96 19.63
N ARG A 56 -11.28 -5.09 19.13
CA ARG A 56 -11.29 -6.35 19.89
C ARG A 56 -10.46 -6.26 21.18
N LEU A 57 -9.32 -5.57 21.15
CA LEU A 57 -8.51 -5.30 22.34
C LEU A 57 -9.32 -4.55 23.40
N LYS A 58 -10.05 -3.49 23.02
CA LYS A 58 -10.90 -2.72 23.94
C LYS A 58 -12.14 -3.48 24.41
N GLN A 59 -12.69 -4.38 23.60
CA GLN A 59 -13.72 -5.32 24.06
C GLN A 59 -13.18 -6.27 25.14
N LEU A 60 -11.99 -6.85 24.93
CA LEU A 60 -11.34 -7.74 25.89
C LEU A 60 -10.99 -7.02 27.19
N GLU A 61 -10.51 -5.78 27.11
CA GLU A 61 -10.31 -4.89 28.27
C GLU A 61 -11.57 -4.80 29.12
N LYS A 62 -12.71 -4.49 28.50
CA LYS A 62 -14.00 -4.38 29.19
C LYS A 62 -14.51 -5.72 29.72
N GLU A 63 -14.34 -6.80 28.96
CA GLU A 63 -14.78 -8.15 29.33
C GLU A 63 -14.00 -8.72 30.52
N LYS A 64 -12.68 -8.52 30.55
CA LYS A 64 -11.77 -9.11 31.53
C LYS A 64 -11.35 -8.13 32.64
N GLY A 65 -11.67 -6.85 32.51
CA GLY A 65 -11.48 -5.84 33.55
C GLY A 65 -10.02 -5.35 33.73
N ARG A 66 -9.15 -5.61 32.75
CA ARG A 66 -7.76 -5.12 32.75
C ARG A 66 -7.57 -4.09 31.63
N GLU A 67 -7.31 -2.86 32.06
CA GLU A 67 -6.99 -1.71 31.20
C GLU A 67 -5.74 -1.97 30.35
N ILE A 68 -5.84 -1.66 29.06
CA ILE A 68 -4.72 -1.70 28.12
C ILE A 68 -4.72 -0.45 27.24
N ARG A 69 -3.54 0.13 27.02
CA ARG A 69 -3.36 1.28 26.16
C ARG A 69 -3.06 0.84 24.73
N VAL A 70 -3.97 1.22 23.81
CA VAL A 70 -3.92 0.79 22.41
C VAL A 70 -3.80 2.02 21.51
N VAL A 71 -2.70 2.09 20.77
CA VAL A 71 -2.41 3.16 19.82
C VAL A 71 -2.48 2.65 18.39
N VAL A 72 -3.17 3.39 17.51
CA VAL A 72 -3.22 3.14 16.06
C VAL A 72 -2.59 4.31 15.31
N LEU A 73 -1.51 4.04 14.57
CA LEU A 73 -0.84 5.02 13.71
C LEU A 73 -1.37 4.92 12.28
N GLU A 74 -1.90 6.02 11.73
CA GLU A 74 -2.39 6.08 10.36
C GLU A 74 -1.71 7.22 9.59
N LYS A 75 -1.17 6.91 8.42
CA LYS A 75 -0.48 7.90 7.59
C LYS A 75 -1.44 8.89 6.94
N GLY A 76 -2.64 8.43 6.55
CA GLY A 76 -3.65 9.28 5.94
C GLY A 76 -4.06 10.43 6.88
N PRO A 77 -4.40 11.60 6.33
CA PRO A 77 -4.78 12.77 7.13
C PRO A 77 -6.02 12.51 8.01
N GLU A 78 -6.83 11.55 7.61
CA GLU A 78 -7.99 11.04 8.35
C GLU A 78 -8.08 9.53 8.11
N VAL A 79 -8.68 8.80 9.04
CA VAL A 79 -9.01 7.38 8.86
C VAL A 79 -9.83 7.21 7.57
N GLY A 80 -9.50 6.18 6.78
CA GLY A 80 -10.17 5.92 5.50
C GLY A 80 -9.62 6.66 4.28
N SER A 81 -8.84 7.73 4.44
CA SER A 81 -8.35 8.56 3.32
C SER A 81 -7.41 7.84 2.34
N HIS A 82 -6.73 6.78 2.79
CA HIS A 82 -5.82 5.96 1.98
C HIS A 82 -6.41 4.58 1.61
N ILE A 83 -7.71 4.37 1.86
CA ILE A 83 -8.38 3.09 1.63
C ILE A 83 -8.95 3.03 0.22
N VAL A 84 -8.66 1.93 -0.49
CA VAL A 84 -9.11 1.70 -1.87
C VAL A 84 -9.54 0.25 -2.02
N SER A 85 -10.74 0.02 -2.54
CA SER A 85 -11.22 -1.30 -2.96
C SER A 85 -12.40 -1.20 -3.92
N GLY A 86 -12.62 -2.20 -4.78
CA GLY A 86 -13.92 -2.32 -5.46
C GLY A 86 -15.06 -2.51 -4.45
N ALA A 87 -14.78 -3.32 -3.41
CA ALA A 87 -15.57 -3.58 -2.20
C ALA A 87 -16.97 -4.17 -2.39
N VAL A 88 -17.00 -5.49 -2.55
CA VAL A 88 -18.12 -6.35 -2.13
C VAL A 88 -17.74 -7.04 -0.82
N LEU A 89 -18.24 -6.51 0.29
CA LEU A 89 -17.85 -6.88 1.65
C LEU A 89 -18.64 -8.10 2.15
N GLU A 90 -17.91 -9.14 2.56
CA GLU A 90 -18.45 -10.32 3.23
C GLU A 90 -18.53 -10.04 4.75
N PRO A 91 -19.73 -9.98 5.36
CA PRO A 91 -19.89 -9.47 6.72
C PRO A 91 -19.49 -10.47 7.80
N ARG A 92 -18.99 -11.66 7.47
CA ARG A 92 -18.69 -12.74 8.43
C ARG A 92 -17.86 -12.27 9.63
N ALA A 93 -16.71 -11.65 9.37
CA ALA A 93 -15.84 -11.15 10.44
C ALA A 93 -16.42 -9.94 11.16
N LEU A 94 -17.19 -9.10 10.48
CA LEU A 94 -17.91 -7.98 11.10
C LEU A 94 -18.99 -8.48 12.07
N ASN A 95 -19.72 -9.54 11.70
CA ASN A 95 -20.71 -10.19 12.57
C ASN A 95 -20.04 -10.81 13.82
N GLU A 96 -18.79 -11.29 13.70
CA GLU A 96 -18.02 -11.80 14.84
C GLU A 96 -17.55 -10.65 15.76
N LEU A 97 -17.07 -9.54 15.19
CA LEU A 97 -16.53 -8.40 15.96
C LEU A 97 -17.63 -7.51 16.57
N LEU A 98 -18.67 -7.20 15.81
CA LEU A 98 -19.75 -6.28 16.16
C LEU A 98 -21.12 -6.90 15.84
N PRO A 99 -21.60 -7.91 16.59
CA PRO A 99 -22.83 -8.63 16.25
C PRO A 99 -24.07 -7.75 15.99
N ASP A 100 -24.15 -6.60 16.66
CA ASP A 100 -25.26 -5.64 16.56
C ASP A 100 -25.00 -4.48 15.58
N TRP A 101 -24.01 -4.57 14.69
CA TRP A 101 -23.62 -3.48 13.77
C TRP A 101 -24.77 -2.89 12.95
N LYS A 102 -25.81 -3.69 12.65
CA LYS A 102 -27.00 -3.25 11.90
C LYS A 102 -27.85 -2.22 12.63
N ASN A 103 -27.73 -2.15 13.96
CA ASN A 103 -28.45 -1.20 14.80
C ASN A 103 -27.55 -0.02 15.19
N MET A 104 -26.27 -0.05 14.82
CA MET A 104 -25.35 1.04 15.10
C MET A 104 -25.64 2.22 14.17
N PRO A 105 -25.56 3.46 14.68
CA PRO A 105 -25.76 4.64 13.87
C PRO A 105 -24.73 4.71 12.73
N ASP A 106 -25.15 5.29 11.62
CA ASP A 106 -24.29 5.68 10.48
C ASP A 106 -23.50 4.53 9.82
N HIS A 107 -23.88 3.26 10.06
CA HIS A 107 -23.22 2.14 9.42
C HIS A 107 -23.35 2.23 7.88
N PRO A 108 -22.26 2.04 7.09
CA PRO A 108 -22.32 2.28 5.65
C PRO A 108 -22.77 1.06 4.81
N LEU A 109 -23.18 -0.05 5.44
CA LEU A 109 -23.62 -1.28 4.77
C LEU A 109 -25.10 -1.21 4.37
N THR A 110 -25.46 -0.29 3.49
CA THR A 110 -26.85 -0.04 3.06
C THR A 110 -27.26 -0.79 1.79
N MET A 111 -26.30 -1.19 0.94
CA MET A 111 -26.59 -1.82 -0.36
C MET A 111 -26.26 -3.31 -0.36
N PRO A 112 -27.24 -4.21 -0.13
CA PRO A 112 -27.02 -5.65 -0.27
C PRO A 112 -26.78 -6.02 -1.74
N ALA A 113 -25.87 -6.95 -2.00
CA ALA A 113 -25.66 -7.49 -3.34
C ALA A 113 -26.87 -8.35 -3.75
N SER A 114 -27.58 -7.93 -4.79
CA SER A 114 -28.83 -8.52 -5.28
C SER A 114 -28.59 -9.55 -6.39
N SER A 115 -27.58 -9.33 -7.23
CA SER A 115 -27.19 -10.25 -8.31
C SER A 115 -25.67 -10.33 -8.48
N SER A 116 -25.20 -11.39 -9.12
CA SER A 116 -23.78 -11.58 -9.45
C SER A 116 -23.66 -12.15 -10.85
N HIS A 117 -22.89 -11.48 -11.70
CA HIS A 117 -22.70 -11.87 -13.09
C HIS A 117 -21.21 -11.91 -13.44
N MET A 118 -20.83 -12.86 -14.27
CA MET A 118 -19.51 -12.93 -14.88
C MET A 118 -19.65 -12.87 -16.41
N LYS A 119 -18.81 -12.08 -17.06
CA LYS A 119 -18.84 -11.89 -18.51
C LYS A 119 -17.45 -12.06 -19.12
N PHE A 120 -17.36 -12.80 -20.21
CA PHE A 120 -16.18 -12.82 -21.07
C PHE A 120 -16.31 -11.71 -22.11
N LEU A 121 -15.34 -10.80 -22.15
CA LEU A 121 -15.33 -9.68 -23.07
C LEU A 121 -14.44 -9.99 -24.27
N THR A 122 -15.01 -9.81 -25.45
CA THR A 122 -14.25 -9.54 -26.68
C THR A 122 -14.15 -8.03 -26.86
N SER A 123 -13.58 -7.53 -27.95
CA SER A 123 -13.56 -6.07 -28.20
C SER A 123 -14.95 -5.47 -28.47
N LYS A 124 -15.95 -6.28 -28.82
CA LYS A 124 -17.30 -5.82 -29.21
C LYS A 124 -18.45 -6.41 -28.39
N TYR A 125 -18.26 -7.59 -27.82
CA TYR A 125 -19.32 -8.37 -27.18
C TYR A 125 -18.97 -8.68 -25.72
N ALA A 126 -19.96 -8.56 -24.85
CA ALA A 126 -19.94 -9.08 -23.49
C ALA A 126 -20.75 -10.37 -23.42
N ILE A 127 -20.07 -11.51 -23.34
CA ILE A 127 -20.68 -12.85 -23.37
C ILE A 127 -20.88 -13.32 -21.92
N PRO A 128 -22.11 -13.59 -21.45
CA PRO A 128 -22.33 -14.15 -20.13
C PRO A 128 -21.67 -15.52 -19.98
N ILE A 129 -21.00 -15.75 -18.86
CA ILE A 129 -20.44 -17.06 -18.49
C ILE A 129 -20.84 -17.43 -17.06
N PRO A 130 -20.93 -18.72 -16.72
CA PRO A 130 -21.17 -19.15 -15.34
C PRO A 130 -20.06 -18.63 -14.43
N HIS A 131 -20.43 -17.95 -13.34
CA HIS A 131 -19.48 -17.59 -12.30
C HIS A 131 -19.24 -18.80 -11.37
N PRO A 132 -18.03 -18.96 -10.81
CA PRO A 132 -17.78 -19.98 -9.79
C PRO A 132 -18.61 -19.70 -8.53
N PRO A 133 -19.01 -20.72 -7.75
CA PRO A 133 -19.78 -20.55 -6.50
C PRO A 133 -19.16 -19.56 -5.51
N GLN A 134 -17.83 -19.48 -5.43
CA GLN A 134 -17.10 -18.55 -4.56
C GLN A 134 -17.34 -17.07 -4.94
N MET A 135 -17.69 -16.79 -6.20
CA MET A 135 -18.03 -15.43 -6.65
C MET A 135 -19.51 -15.09 -6.42
N SER A 136 -20.31 -15.98 -5.81
CA SER A 136 -21.64 -15.62 -5.34
C SER A 136 -21.53 -14.57 -4.23
N ASN A 137 -22.34 -13.52 -4.31
CA ASN A 137 -22.35 -12.43 -3.33
C ASN A 137 -23.62 -12.40 -2.48
N LYS A 138 -24.36 -13.50 -2.42
CA LYS A 138 -25.53 -13.61 -1.54
C LYS A 138 -25.11 -13.36 -0.08
N GLY A 139 -25.73 -12.38 0.56
CA GLY A 139 -25.44 -11.98 1.94
C GLY A 139 -24.29 -10.98 2.10
N ASN A 140 -23.66 -10.55 1.00
CA ASN A 140 -22.62 -9.53 0.99
C ASN A 140 -23.22 -8.14 0.71
N TYR A 141 -22.42 -7.10 0.95
CA TYR A 141 -22.80 -5.70 0.76
C TYR A 141 -21.84 -5.01 -0.20
N ILE A 142 -22.37 -4.17 -1.09
CA ILE A 142 -21.56 -3.30 -1.95
C ILE A 142 -21.35 -2.00 -1.17
N VAL A 143 -20.10 -1.63 -0.91
CA VAL A 143 -19.78 -0.48 -0.03
C VAL A 143 -18.67 0.38 -0.61
N SER A 144 -18.57 1.62 -0.13
CA SER A 144 -17.30 2.35 -0.13
C SER A 144 -16.46 1.82 1.04
N LEU A 145 -15.30 1.24 0.77
CA LEU A 145 -14.45 0.72 1.84
C LEU A 145 -13.83 1.87 2.64
N SER A 146 -13.58 3.03 2.03
CA SER A 146 -13.10 4.22 2.76
C SER A 146 -14.14 4.72 3.76
N GLN A 147 -15.44 4.69 3.42
CA GLN A 147 -16.52 5.02 4.36
C GLN A 147 -16.69 3.94 5.44
N PHE A 148 -16.61 2.66 5.08
CA PHE A 148 -16.61 1.56 6.04
C PHE A 148 -15.50 1.67 7.07
N VAL A 149 -14.29 2.02 6.63
CA VAL A 149 -13.13 2.19 7.52
C VAL A 149 -13.26 3.44 8.39
N ARG A 150 -13.83 4.55 7.88
CA ARG A 150 -14.17 5.71 8.74
C ARG A 150 -15.13 5.35 9.86
N TRP A 151 -16.19 4.60 9.54
CA TRP A 151 -17.15 4.13 10.53
C TRP A 151 -16.51 3.15 11.54
N LEU A 152 -15.67 2.21 11.08
CA LEU A 152 -14.89 1.38 12.03
C LEU A 152 -13.96 2.23 12.90
N GLY A 153 -13.43 3.34 12.37
CA GLY A 153 -12.62 4.30 13.11
C GLY A 153 -13.39 4.94 14.25
N SER A 154 -14.60 5.44 13.99
CA SER A 154 -15.44 6.03 15.04
C SER A 154 -15.83 5.01 16.11
N VAL A 155 -16.14 3.76 15.72
CA VAL A 155 -16.41 2.67 16.67
C VAL A 155 -15.19 2.38 17.55
N ALA A 156 -13.98 2.43 16.98
CA ALA A 156 -12.74 2.23 17.73
C ALA A 156 -12.47 3.39 18.71
N GLU A 157 -12.62 4.64 18.28
CA GLU A 157 -12.47 5.83 19.14
C GLU A 157 -13.48 5.82 20.29
N GLU A 158 -14.75 5.51 20.01
CA GLU A 158 -15.81 5.34 21.03
C GLU A 158 -15.51 4.22 22.03
N SER A 159 -14.70 3.24 21.63
CA SER A 159 -14.22 2.15 22.49
C SER A 159 -12.97 2.53 23.32
N GLY A 160 -12.46 3.75 23.18
CA GLY A 160 -11.29 4.27 23.91
C GLY A 160 -9.94 4.01 23.24
N VAL A 161 -9.92 3.68 21.95
CA VAL A 161 -8.66 3.53 21.18
C VAL A 161 -8.09 4.91 20.87
N GLU A 162 -6.77 5.08 21.03
CA GLU A 162 -6.05 6.28 20.59
C GLU A 162 -5.65 6.13 19.12
N ILE A 163 -6.34 6.84 18.22
CA ILE A 163 -6.02 6.85 16.79
C ILE A 163 -5.30 8.15 16.43
N TYR A 164 -4.13 8.02 15.81
CA TYR A 164 -3.31 9.14 15.33
C TYR A 164 -3.29 9.17 13.79
N PRO A 165 -4.32 9.75 13.14
CA PRO A 165 -4.27 10.02 11.72
C PRO A 165 -3.26 11.14 11.42
N GLY A 166 -2.61 11.06 10.27
CA GLY A 166 -1.50 11.93 9.89
C GLY A 166 -0.15 11.50 10.48
N PHE A 167 -0.07 10.43 11.27
CA PHE A 167 1.17 9.94 11.87
C PHE A 167 1.61 8.64 11.20
N ALA A 168 2.48 8.76 10.20
CA ALA A 168 3.04 7.60 9.51
C ALA A 168 4.09 6.90 10.37
N GLY A 169 3.94 5.59 10.61
CA GLY A 169 5.01 4.75 11.15
C GLY A 169 6.17 4.65 10.16
N ALA A 170 7.34 5.18 10.53
CA ALA A 170 8.49 5.34 9.64
C ALA A 170 9.64 4.38 9.95
N GLN A 171 9.79 3.97 11.22
CA GLN A 171 10.88 3.12 11.67
C GLN A 171 10.41 2.10 12.72
N LEU A 172 10.88 0.87 12.61
CA LEU A 172 10.75 -0.14 13.68
C LEU A 172 11.81 0.12 14.75
N LEU A 173 11.39 0.16 16.00
CA LEU A 173 12.28 0.25 17.16
C LEU A 173 12.66 -1.16 17.60
N TYR A 174 13.90 -1.36 18.04
CA TYR A 174 14.41 -2.66 18.46
C TYR A 174 15.06 -2.57 19.84
N ASP A 175 14.96 -3.63 20.64
CA ASP A 175 15.78 -3.78 21.85
C ASP A 175 17.17 -4.35 21.53
N ALA A 176 17.98 -4.51 22.58
CA ALA A 176 19.34 -5.05 22.50
C ALA A 176 19.39 -6.49 21.97
N ASP A 177 18.33 -7.29 22.21
CA ASP A 177 18.20 -8.66 21.70
C ASP A 177 17.69 -8.70 20.25
N GLY A 178 17.32 -7.55 19.69
CA GLY A 178 16.86 -7.37 18.33
C GLY A 178 15.38 -7.68 18.12
N ALA A 179 14.58 -7.77 19.18
CA ALA A 179 13.13 -7.86 19.10
C ALA A 179 12.50 -6.48 18.86
N VAL A 180 11.33 -6.43 18.22
CA VAL A 180 10.62 -5.16 17.97
C VAL A 180 10.06 -4.61 19.27
N ARG A 181 10.21 -3.30 19.48
CA ARG A 181 9.77 -2.55 20.65
C ARG A 181 8.86 -1.37 20.36
N GLY A 182 8.25 -1.37 19.20
CA GLY A 182 7.37 -0.30 18.78
C GLY A 182 7.87 0.38 17.54
N VAL A 183 7.43 1.62 17.36
CA VAL A 183 7.49 2.33 16.10
C VAL A 183 7.74 3.81 16.34
N ALA A 184 8.70 4.39 15.61
CA ALA A 184 8.81 5.83 15.51
C ALA A 184 8.03 6.37 14.31
N THR A 185 7.35 7.49 14.51
CA THR A 185 6.68 8.23 13.44
C THR A 185 7.70 8.98 12.58
N HIS A 186 7.27 9.43 11.41
CA HIS A 186 8.11 10.22 10.51
C HIS A 186 8.64 11.51 11.16
N ASP A 187 9.85 11.90 10.77
CA ASP A 187 10.37 13.24 11.02
C ASP A 187 9.70 14.26 10.08
N ALA A 188 9.29 15.40 10.63
CA ALA A 188 8.73 16.50 9.86
C ALA A 188 9.77 17.61 9.69
N GLY A 189 9.68 18.34 8.59
CA GLY A 189 10.50 19.53 8.43
C GLY A 189 11.90 19.25 7.88
N LEU A 190 12.07 18.20 7.09
CA LEU A 190 13.29 17.99 6.28
C LEU A 190 13.10 18.51 4.84
N ASP A 191 14.17 19.00 4.21
CA ASP A 191 14.16 19.36 2.79
C ASP A 191 14.48 18.14 1.87
N LYS A 192 14.41 18.31 0.54
CA LYS A 192 14.74 17.25 -0.43
C LYS A 192 16.14 16.65 -0.28
N ARG A 193 17.06 17.35 0.38
CA ARG A 193 18.47 16.99 0.59
C ARG A 193 18.74 16.49 2.00
N PHE A 194 17.69 16.31 2.80
CA PHE A 194 17.75 15.92 4.21
C PHE A 194 18.38 16.98 5.12
N HIS A 195 18.34 18.27 4.77
CA HIS A 195 18.66 19.31 5.74
C HIS A 195 17.43 19.65 6.58
N THR A 196 17.66 19.97 7.85
CA THR A 196 16.62 20.45 8.75
C THR A 196 16.14 21.84 8.32
N LYS A 197 14.82 22.00 8.19
CA LYS A 197 14.17 23.31 8.02
C LYS A 197 13.99 23.95 9.40
N SER A 198 13.65 25.24 9.43
CA SER A 198 13.31 25.93 10.68
C SER A 198 12.07 25.34 11.38
N SER A 199 11.28 24.56 10.66
CA SER A 199 10.09 23.84 11.14
C SER A 199 10.38 22.36 11.43
N PHE A 200 11.65 21.99 11.66
CA PHE A 200 12.00 20.60 11.94
C PHE A 200 11.40 20.15 13.27
N GLU A 201 10.69 19.03 13.23
CA GLU A 201 10.14 18.37 14.40
C GLU A 201 10.47 16.87 14.33
N PRO A 202 11.16 16.32 15.35
CA PRO A 202 11.45 14.89 15.37
C PRO A 202 10.16 14.10 15.54
N GLY A 203 10.07 12.99 14.81
CA GLY A 203 9.00 12.01 14.99
C GLY A 203 9.02 11.40 16.40
N MET A 204 7.83 11.03 16.89
CA MET A 204 7.61 10.45 18.22
C MET A 204 7.80 8.93 18.20
N ALA A 205 8.42 8.41 19.25
CA ALA A 205 8.65 6.97 19.44
C ALA A 205 7.57 6.38 20.34
N PHE A 206 6.71 5.52 19.78
CA PHE A 206 5.77 4.73 20.56
C PHE A 206 6.43 3.41 20.92
N ARG A 207 6.78 3.22 22.19
CA ARG A 207 7.35 1.97 22.69
C ARG A 207 6.22 1.04 23.09
N ALA A 208 6.26 -0.19 22.58
CA ALA A 208 5.17 -1.14 22.75
C ALA A 208 5.66 -2.53 23.11
N ARG A 209 4.87 -3.22 23.93
CA ARG A 209 5.09 -4.65 24.21
C ARG A 209 4.76 -5.51 23.00
N VAL A 210 3.67 -5.19 22.30
CA VAL A 210 3.25 -5.83 21.05
C VAL A 210 3.08 -4.78 19.96
N THR A 211 3.73 -5.00 18.81
CA THR A 211 3.55 -4.20 17.59
C THR A 211 2.81 -5.01 16.52
N LEU A 212 1.66 -4.54 16.06
CA LEU A 212 0.89 -5.16 14.98
C LEU A 212 1.07 -4.37 13.67
N LEU A 213 1.65 -5.00 12.65
CA LEU A 213 1.85 -4.37 11.34
C LEU A 213 0.65 -4.63 10.41
N ALA A 214 -0.19 -3.60 10.27
CA ALA A 214 -1.46 -3.61 9.53
C ALA A 214 -1.46 -2.66 8.32
N GLU A 215 -0.29 -2.31 7.79
CA GLU A 215 -0.08 -1.36 6.67
C GLU A 215 -0.79 -1.76 5.35
N GLY A 216 -1.26 -3.00 5.25
CA GLY A 216 -1.92 -3.55 4.07
C GLY A 216 -0.92 -4.05 3.03
N ALA A 217 -1.36 -4.11 1.77
CA ALA A 217 -0.54 -4.67 0.69
C ALA A 217 0.79 -3.91 0.55
N HIS A 218 1.88 -4.66 0.73
CA HIS A 218 3.26 -4.19 0.56
C HIS A 218 3.61 -3.00 1.49
N GLY A 219 3.40 -3.20 2.79
CA GLY A 219 3.81 -2.27 3.86
C GLY A 219 5.32 -2.04 3.92
N SER A 220 5.73 -0.81 4.21
CA SER A 220 7.15 -0.42 4.29
C SER A 220 7.84 -1.01 5.52
N LEU A 221 7.19 -0.97 6.69
CA LEU A 221 7.73 -1.58 7.90
C LEU A 221 7.61 -3.10 7.84
N THR A 222 6.53 -3.60 7.23
CA THR A 222 6.34 -5.03 6.95
C THR A 222 7.48 -5.59 6.12
N LYS A 223 7.93 -4.89 5.06
CA LYS A 223 9.09 -5.29 4.25
C LYS A 223 10.36 -5.38 5.10
N GLN A 224 10.57 -4.43 6.01
CA GLN A 224 11.71 -4.43 6.93
C GLN A 224 11.65 -5.61 7.90
N ALA A 225 10.52 -5.83 8.57
CA ALA A 225 10.31 -6.94 9.51
C ALA A 225 10.49 -8.31 8.81
N VAL A 226 9.89 -8.48 7.62
CA VAL A 226 10.03 -9.69 6.82
C VAL A 226 11.49 -10.00 6.52
N LYS A 227 12.28 -9.00 6.13
CA LYS A 227 13.71 -9.15 5.86
C LYS A 227 14.50 -9.44 7.14
N ARG A 228 14.27 -8.67 8.21
CA ARG A 228 15.02 -8.74 9.48
C ARG A 228 14.89 -10.11 10.17
N PHE A 229 13.70 -10.68 10.16
CA PHE A 229 13.37 -11.94 10.84
C PHE A 229 13.25 -13.13 9.89
N ASN A 230 13.64 -12.99 8.62
CA ASN A 230 13.57 -14.03 7.60
C ASN A 230 12.17 -14.69 7.49
N LEU A 231 11.10 -13.90 7.57
CA LEU A 231 9.73 -14.42 7.70
C LEU A 231 9.23 -15.17 6.44
N ARG A 232 10.00 -15.16 5.37
CA ARG A 232 9.68 -15.82 4.09
C ARG A 232 10.38 -17.16 3.91
N GLU A 233 11.11 -17.64 4.92
CA GLU A 233 11.77 -18.94 4.84
C GLU A 233 10.79 -20.07 4.52
N GLY A 234 11.09 -20.84 3.47
CA GLY A 234 10.23 -21.93 3.00
C GLY A 234 8.87 -21.50 2.42
N LYS A 235 8.67 -20.20 2.14
CA LYS A 235 7.46 -19.64 1.53
C LYS A 235 7.76 -19.08 0.15
N GLU A 236 6.72 -18.95 -0.67
CA GLU A 236 6.86 -18.25 -1.93
C GLU A 236 6.88 -16.73 -1.73
N PRO A 237 7.53 -15.98 -2.66
CA PRO A 237 7.36 -14.54 -2.71
C PRO A 237 5.87 -14.22 -2.85
N GLN A 238 5.47 -13.08 -2.30
CA GLN A 238 4.13 -12.57 -2.58
C GLN A 238 4.07 -12.13 -4.04
N THR A 239 3.01 -12.51 -4.73
CA THR A 239 2.63 -11.93 -6.02
C THR A 239 1.50 -10.93 -5.79
N TYR A 240 1.35 -9.99 -6.70
CA TYR A 240 0.46 -8.86 -6.53
C TYR A 240 -0.27 -8.56 -7.84
N GLY A 241 -1.40 -7.87 -7.73
CA GLY A 241 -2.06 -7.18 -8.83
C GLY A 241 -2.12 -5.69 -8.55
N ILE A 242 -2.26 -4.88 -9.60
CA ILE A 242 -2.61 -3.46 -9.50
C ILE A 242 -4.08 -3.28 -9.86
N GLY A 243 -4.87 -2.81 -8.92
CA GLY A 243 -6.21 -2.31 -9.17
C GLY A 243 -6.15 -0.82 -9.49
N VAL A 244 -6.72 -0.43 -10.63
CA VAL A 244 -7.11 0.95 -10.93
C VAL A 244 -8.63 1.03 -10.98
N LYS A 245 -9.22 2.00 -10.30
CA LYS A 245 -10.67 2.13 -10.21
C LYS A 245 -11.12 3.58 -10.38
N GLU A 246 -12.37 3.70 -10.78
CA GLU A 246 -13.11 4.95 -10.81
C GLU A 246 -14.47 4.77 -10.14
N VAL A 247 -15.01 5.85 -9.59
CA VAL A 247 -16.40 5.89 -9.11
C VAL A 247 -17.16 6.87 -9.96
N TRP A 248 -18.30 6.41 -10.46
CA TRP A 248 -19.15 7.16 -11.37
C TRP A 248 -20.54 7.33 -10.77
N ARG A 249 -21.11 8.53 -10.90
CA ARG A 249 -22.56 8.72 -10.80
C ARG A 249 -23.14 8.41 -12.17
N VAL A 250 -24.04 7.44 -12.25
CA VAL A 250 -24.60 6.99 -13.52
C VAL A 250 -26.04 7.50 -13.68
N ASP A 251 -26.48 7.63 -14.93
CA ASP A 251 -27.88 7.97 -15.23
C ASP A 251 -28.82 6.93 -14.58
N PRO A 252 -29.92 7.34 -13.91
CA PRO A 252 -30.87 6.43 -13.30
C PRO A 252 -31.37 5.31 -14.23
N LYS A 253 -31.46 5.54 -15.55
CA LYS A 253 -31.87 4.52 -16.53
C LYS A 253 -30.88 3.35 -16.64
N ASN A 254 -29.60 3.62 -16.37
CA ASN A 254 -28.47 2.69 -16.45
C ASN A 254 -28.11 2.09 -15.08
N TYR A 255 -28.63 2.66 -13.99
CA TYR A 255 -28.39 2.18 -12.63
C TYR A 255 -29.21 0.90 -12.32
N ARG A 256 -28.57 -0.07 -11.66
CA ARG A 256 -29.11 -1.37 -11.26
C ARG A 256 -28.68 -1.68 -9.82
N PRO A 257 -29.36 -1.16 -8.78
CA PRO A 257 -28.93 -1.29 -7.40
C PRO A 257 -28.61 -2.73 -6.96
N GLY A 258 -27.45 -2.93 -6.33
CA GLY A 258 -27.04 -4.24 -5.81
C GLY A 258 -26.46 -5.19 -6.88
N GLU A 259 -26.39 -4.78 -8.14
CA GLU A 259 -25.80 -5.59 -9.21
C GLU A 259 -24.26 -5.63 -9.09
N VAL A 260 -23.70 -6.85 -9.14
CA VAL A 260 -22.25 -7.10 -9.11
C VAL A 260 -21.81 -7.76 -10.41
N ILE A 261 -20.90 -7.11 -11.14
CA ILE A 261 -20.41 -7.61 -12.43
C ILE A 261 -18.90 -7.77 -12.39
N HIS A 262 -18.44 -8.93 -12.87
CA HIS A 262 -17.04 -9.22 -13.11
C HIS A 262 -16.81 -9.54 -14.57
N THR A 263 -15.66 -9.12 -15.09
CA THR A 263 -15.31 -9.34 -16.49
C THR A 263 -13.91 -9.92 -16.63
N ILE A 264 -13.71 -10.75 -17.64
CA ILE A 264 -12.41 -11.29 -18.05
C ILE A 264 -12.25 -11.16 -19.57
N GLY A 265 -11.01 -11.22 -20.07
CA GLY A 265 -10.70 -11.04 -21.49
C GLY A 265 -10.32 -9.60 -21.82
N TYR A 266 -11.01 -8.97 -22.76
CA TYR A 266 -10.73 -7.59 -23.19
C TYR A 266 -10.69 -6.61 -21.98
N PRO A 267 -9.72 -5.68 -21.90
CA PRO A 267 -8.84 -5.20 -22.98
C PRO A 267 -7.46 -5.86 -23.06
N LEU A 268 -7.16 -6.79 -22.15
CA LEU A 268 -5.88 -7.49 -22.10
C LEU A 268 -5.87 -8.72 -23.01
N ASP A 269 -4.65 -9.19 -23.30
CA ASP A 269 -4.46 -10.46 -23.99
C ASP A 269 -4.77 -11.66 -23.10
N TRP A 270 -4.85 -12.84 -23.70
CA TRP A 270 -5.18 -14.08 -22.99
C TRP A 270 -4.04 -14.62 -22.10
N ARG A 271 -2.84 -14.04 -22.16
CA ARG A 271 -1.68 -14.44 -21.35
C ARG A 271 -1.54 -13.59 -20.09
N THR A 272 -2.11 -12.41 -20.08
CA THR A 272 -2.06 -11.47 -18.96
C THR A 272 -3.21 -11.76 -18.00
N TYR A 273 -2.90 -12.07 -16.74
CA TYR A 273 -3.93 -12.21 -15.72
C TYR A 273 -4.54 -10.84 -15.42
N ALA A 274 -5.81 -10.66 -15.77
CA ALA A 274 -6.53 -9.42 -15.53
C ALA A 274 -8.04 -9.67 -15.46
N GLY A 275 -8.74 -8.76 -14.78
CA GLY A 275 -10.19 -8.79 -14.69
C GLY A 275 -10.78 -7.42 -14.36
N GLY A 276 -11.90 -7.10 -15.00
CA GLY A 276 -12.66 -5.90 -14.71
C GLY A 276 -13.77 -6.16 -13.70
N PHE A 277 -14.26 -5.09 -13.09
CA PHE A 277 -15.44 -5.12 -12.23
C PHE A 277 -16.30 -3.87 -12.41
N ALA A 278 -17.60 -4.01 -12.12
CA ALA A 278 -18.55 -2.92 -11.99
C ALA A 278 -19.60 -3.28 -10.92
N TYR A 279 -19.68 -2.48 -9.86
CA TYR A 279 -20.57 -2.71 -8.72
C TYR A 279 -21.48 -1.51 -8.53
N HIS A 280 -22.79 -1.75 -8.57
CA HIS A 280 -23.81 -0.71 -8.40
C HIS A 280 -24.07 -0.48 -6.91
N MET A 281 -23.47 0.57 -6.39
CA MET A 281 -23.49 0.94 -4.97
C MET A 281 -24.55 2.00 -4.68
N ASP A 282 -24.82 2.25 -3.40
CA ASP A 282 -25.83 3.20 -2.97
C ASP A 282 -25.63 4.63 -3.54
N GLY A 283 -26.71 5.41 -3.61
CA GLY A 283 -26.68 6.80 -4.08
C GLY A 283 -26.54 6.97 -5.60
N GLY A 284 -26.89 5.95 -6.39
CA GLY A 284 -26.80 6.01 -7.86
C GLY A 284 -25.36 5.96 -8.38
N LEU A 285 -24.46 5.38 -7.59
CA LEU A 285 -23.05 5.29 -7.89
C LEU A 285 -22.69 3.90 -8.44
N VAL A 286 -21.64 3.85 -9.26
CA VAL A 286 -21.02 2.62 -9.74
C VAL A 286 -19.52 2.70 -9.49
N SER A 287 -19.01 1.74 -8.71
CA SER A 287 -17.59 1.48 -8.53
C SER A 287 -17.14 0.53 -9.63
N LEU A 288 -16.27 0.98 -10.53
CA LEU A 288 -15.74 0.15 -11.60
C LEU A 288 -14.22 0.20 -11.64
N GLY A 289 -13.59 -0.83 -12.19
CA GLY A 289 -12.15 -0.86 -12.27
C GLY A 289 -11.61 -2.06 -13.02
N LEU A 290 -10.29 -2.11 -13.08
CA LEU A 290 -9.51 -3.15 -13.72
C LEU A 290 -8.37 -3.55 -12.80
N VAL A 291 -8.23 -4.85 -12.56
CA VAL A 291 -7.09 -5.46 -11.89
C VAL A 291 -6.22 -6.12 -12.93
N ILE A 292 -4.90 -5.87 -12.86
CA ILE A 292 -3.89 -6.52 -13.70
C ILE A 292 -2.84 -7.14 -12.77
N GLY A 293 -2.60 -8.45 -12.90
CA GLY A 293 -1.52 -9.13 -12.20
C GLY A 293 -0.17 -8.52 -12.57
N LEU A 294 0.63 -8.16 -11.56
CA LEU A 294 1.94 -7.55 -11.75
C LEU A 294 2.97 -8.55 -12.29
N ASP A 295 2.61 -9.81 -12.50
CA ASP A 295 3.35 -10.80 -13.28
C ASP A 295 3.23 -10.59 -14.81
N TYR A 296 2.58 -9.52 -15.29
CA TYR A 296 2.53 -9.22 -16.74
C TYR A 296 3.93 -9.05 -17.34
N ALA A 297 4.18 -9.68 -18.50
CA ALA A 297 5.51 -9.70 -19.10
C ALA A 297 5.83 -8.46 -19.95
N ASN A 298 4.83 -7.84 -20.57
CA ASN A 298 4.99 -6.76 -21.55
C ASN A 298 5.22 -5.39 -20.86
N PRO A 299 6.41 -4.76 -20.99
CA PRO A 299 6.72 -3.50 -20.32
C PRO A 299 5.97 -2.28 -20.90
N TYR A 300 5.26 -2.44 -22.02
CA TYR A 300 4.45 -1.38 -22.63
C TYR A 300 3.05 -1.23 -22.03
N ILE A 301 2.61 -2.17 -21.17
CA ILE A 301 1.29 -2.11 -20.53
C ILE A 301 1.21 -0.91 -19.58
N SER A 302 0.12 -0.14 -19.70
CA SER A 302 -0.24 0.92 -18.76
C SER A 302 -1.58 0.60 -18.11
N PRO A 303 -1.64 0.23 -16.82
CA PRO A 303 -2.89 -0.12 -16.15
C PRO A 303 -3.97 0.97 -16.27
N TYR A 304 -3.57 2.24 -16.13
CA TYR A 304 -4.48 3.37 -16.33
C TYR A 304 -5.07 3.38 -17.75
N LYS A 305 -4.23 3.27 -18.79
CA LYS A 305 -4.71 3.31 -20.18
C LYS A 305 -5.53 2.08 -20.55
N GLU A 306 -5.24 0.91 -19.96
CA GLU A 306 -6.09 -0.27 -20.13
C GLU A 306 -7.49 -0.05 -19.52
N LEU A 307 -7.60 0.57 -18.34
CA LEU A 307 -8.92 0.95 -17.80
C LEU A 307 -9.65 1.96 -18.70
N GLN A 308 -8.94 2.98 -19.20
CA GLN A 308 -9.54 3.95 -20.13
C GLN A 308 -10.03 3.25 -21.41
N LYS A 309 -9.26 2.30 -21.96
CA LYS A 309 -9.64 1.46 -23.11
C LYS A 309 -10.82 0.52 -22.81
N LEU A 310 -10.90 -0.03 -21.60
CA LEU A 310 -12.02 -0.88 -21.16
C LEU A 310 -13.35 -0.10 -21.19
N LYS A 311 -13.35 1.16 -20.76
CA LYS A 311 -14.57 1.99 -20.71
C LYS A 311 -15.20 2.25 -22.08
N HIS A 312 -14.42 2.12 -23.16
CA HIS A 312 -14.92 2.20 -24.55
C HIS A 312 -15.57 0.91 -25.04
N HIS A 313 -15.45 -0.21 -24.31
CA HIS A 313 -16.17 -1.42 -24.64
C HIS A 313 -17.69 -1.15 -24.55
N PRO A 314 -18.53 -1.62 -25.50
CA PRO A 314 -19.95 -1.25 -25.59
C PRO A 314 -20.75 -1.41 -24.28
N TYR A 315 -20.45 -2.46 -23.50
CA TYR A 315 -21.06 -2.65 -22.19
C TYR A 315 -20.77 -1.51 -21.19
N PHE A 316 -19.51 -1.06 -21.06
CA PHE A 316 -19.15 0.03 -20.15
C PHE A 316 -19.56 1.38 -20.70
N ALA A 317 -19.40 1.60 -22.01
CA ALA A 317 -19.82 2.86 -22.65
C ALA A 317 -21.33 3.10 -22.46
N SER A 318 -22.15 2.07 -22.60
CA SER A 318 -23.60 2.15 -22.34
C SER A 318 -23.91 2.41 -20.86
N LEU A 319 -23.21 1.77 -19.93
CA LEU A 319 -23.39 1.98 -18.49
C LEU A 319 -23.07 3.42 -18.07
N LEU A 320 -22.03 4.00 -18.67
CA LEU A 320 -21.50 5.32 -18.33
C LEU A 320 -22.10 6.47 -19.17
N GLU A 321 -22.98 6.15 -20.12
CA GLU A 321 -23.68 7.15 -20.93
C GLU A 321 -24.47 8.12 -20.03
N GLY A 322 -24.21 9.42 -20.19
CA GLY A 322 -24.82 10.48 -19.37
C GLY A 322 -24.31 10.55 -17.92
N GLY A 323 -23.35 9.71 -17.55
CA GLY A 323 -22.76 9.68 -16.21
C GLY A 323 -21.63 10.69 -16.00
N GLU A 324 -21.25 10.86 -14.75
CA GLU A 324 -20.15 11.73 -14.30
C GLU A 324 -19.15 10.92 -13.47
N ARG A 325 -17.87 11.06 -13.78
CA ARG A 325 -16.79 10.48 -12.98
C ARG A 325 -16.51 11.37 -11.77
N ILE A 326 -16.66 10.83 -10.57
CA ILE A 326 -16.47 11.58 -9.31
C ILE A 326 -15.23 11.14 -8.52
N GLY A 327 -14.61 10.01 -8.88
CA GLY A 327 -13.45 9.51 -8.17
C GLY A 327 -12.53 8.67 -9.06
N TYR A 328 -11.25 8.67 -8.71
CA TYR A 328 -10.22 7.79 -9.27
C TYR A 328 -9.34 7.28 -8.12
N ALA A 329 -8.85 6.06 -8.21
CA ALA A 329 -7.91 5.51 -7.24
C ALA A 329 -7.08 4.36 -7.83
N GLY A 330 -5.95 4.06 -7.20
CA GLY A 330 -5.12 2.92 -7.56
C GLY A 330 -4.43 2.31 -6.34
N ARG A 331 -4.45 0.99 -6.23
CA ARG A 331 -3.82 0.26 -5.11
C ARG A 331 -3.43 -1.15 -5.53
N THR A 332 -2.25 -1.59 -5.09
CA THR A 332 -1.88 -3.00 -5.23
C THR A 332 -2.67 -3.88 -4.26
N LEU A 333 -2.94 -5.11 -4.68
CA LEU A 333 -3.53 -6.17 -3.86
C LEU A 333 -2.66 -7.43 -3.94
N ASN A 334 -2.74 -8.29 -2.94
CA ASN A 334 -2.02 -9.57 -2.91
C ASN A 334 -2.72 -10.59 -3.81
N GLU A 335 -1.93 -11.36 -4.55
CA GLU A 335 -2.40 -12.44 -5.43
C GLU A 335 -1.69 -13.79 -5.17
N GLY A 336 -0.69 -13.83 -4.28
CA GLY A 336 0.07 -15.07 -3.98
C GLY A 336 -0.69 -16.06 -3.11
N GLY A 337 -1.73 -15.60 -2.42
CA GLY A 337 -2.61 -16.46 -1.63
C GLY A 337 -1.86 -17.30 -0.58
N PHE A 338 -2.31 -18.54 -0.41
CA PHE A 338 -1.85 -19.45 0.66
C PHE A 338 -0.34 -19.74 0.62
N GLN A 339 0.24 -19.89 -0.57
CA GLN A 339 1.66 -20.20 -0.78
C GLN A 339 2.58 -19.09 -0.29
N SER A 340 2.08 -17.86 -0.31
CA SER A 340 2.83 -16.65 -0.02
C SER A 340 2.50 -16.06 1.35
N ILE A 341 1.83 -16.81 2.25
CA ILE A 341 1.66 -16.40 3.64
C ILE A 341 3.02 -16.56 4.36
N PRO A 342 3.64 -15.47 4.86
CA PRO A 342 4.90 -15.56 5.60
C PRO A 342 4.69 -16.23 6.96
N LYS A 343 5.76 -16.44 7.73
CA LYS A 343 5.62 -16.52 9.18
C LYS A 343 4.97 -15.21 9.68
N THR A 344 3.87 -15.34 10.42
CA THR A 344 2.99 -14.21 10.77
C THR A 344 3.33 -13.56 12.11
N ASP A 345 4.07 -14.25 12.97
CA ASP A 345 4.62 -13.73 14.22
C ASP A 345 6.14 -13.51 14.12
N PHE A 346 6.63 -12.57 14.91
CA PHE A 346 8.05 -12.31 15.15
C PHE A 346 8.25 -11.78 16.57
N ALA A 347 9.50 -11.67 17.01
CA ALA A 347 9.79 -11.19 18.37
C ALA A 347 9.28 -9.74 18.54
N GLY A 348 8.31 -9.54 19.44
CA GLY A 348 7.70 -8.24 19.71
C GLY A 348 6.51 -7.87 18.83
N GLY A 349 6.03 -8.74 17.93
CA GLY A 349 4.92 -8.36 17.05
C GLY A 349 4.40 -9.41 16.06
N ALA A 350 3.48 -8.97 15.22
CA ALA A 350 2.85 -9.80 14.19
C ALA A 350 2.45 -9.01 12.94
N LEU A 351 2.34 -9.72 11.82
CA LEU A 351 1.80 -9.24 10.55
C LEU A 351 0.32 -9.60 10.46
N ILE A 352 -0.56 -8.62 10.22
CA ILE A 352 -2.00 -8.84 10.08
C ILE A 352 -2.55 -8.31 8.75
N GLY A 353 -3.71 -8.82 8.33
CA GLY A 353 -4.38 -8.40 7.10
C GLY A 353 -3.58 -8.62 5.82
N CYS A 354 -3.68 -7.67 4.89
CA CYS A 354 -2.99 -7.76 3.60
C CYS A 354 -1.46 -7.57 3.72
N SER A 355 -0.95 -7.13 4.88
CA SER A 355 0.50 -7.16 5.17
C SER A 355 1.04 -8.59 5.16
N ALA A 356 0.30 -9.52 5.77
CA ALA A 356 0.58 -10.95 5.70
C ALA A 356 0.05 -11.59 4.39
N GLY A 357 -0.98 -11.00 3.78
CA GLY A 357 -1.46 -11.36 2.44
C GLY A 357 -2.67 -12.29 2.42
N PHE A 358 -3.60 -12.11 3.35
CA PHE A 358 -4.82 -12.92 3.46
C PHE A 358 -5.90 -12.57 2.43
N VAL A 359 -5.56 -12.37 1.15
CA VAL A 359 -6.55 -12.10 0.10
C VAL A 359 -7.02 -13.41 -0.54
N ASN A 360 -8.34 -13.62 -0.58
CA ASN A 360 -8.95 -14.66 -1.40
C ASN A 360 -9.09 -14.13 -2.83
N VAL A 361 -8.13 -14.48 -3.68
CA VAL A 361 -7.99 -13.94 -5.05
C VAL A 361 -9.22 -14.27 -5.92
N PRO A 362 -9.71 -15.52 -5.97
CA PRO A 362 -10.87 -15.84 -6.81
C PRO A 362 -12.17 -15.17 -6.36
N LYS A 363 -12.33 -14.93 -5.05
CA LYS A 363 -13.45 -14.13 -4.52
C LYS A 363 -13.29 -12.63 -4.80
N ILE A 364 -12.06 -12.18 -5.03
CA ILE A 364 -11.64 -10.76 -5.04
C ILE A 364 -11.99 -10.10 -3.69
N LYS A 365 -11.74 -10.82 -2.58
CA LYS A 365 -12.08 -10.37 -1.23
C LYS A 365 -10.91 -10.60 -0.29
N GLY A 366 -10.55 -9.55 0.45
CA GLY A 366 -9.55 -9.61 1.52
C GLY A 366 -9.96 -8.90 2.80
N SER A 367 -11.05 -8.13 2.81
CA SER A 367 -11.45 -7.36 3.99
C SER A 367 -11.89 -8.26 5.15
N HIS A 368 -12.69 -9.30 4.89
CA HIS A 368 -13.21 -10.20 5.92
C HIS A 368 -12.11 -11.03 6.59
N THR A 369 -11.20 -11.59 5.80
CA THR A 369 -10.01 -12.30 6.30
C THR A 369 -9.04 -11.36 7.01
N ALA A 370 -8.90 -10.12 6.53
CA ALA A 370 -8.09 -9.11 7.21
C ALA A 370 -8.67 -8.74 8.59
N MET A 371 -9.97 -8.50 8.68
CA MET A 371 -10.67 -8.26 9.95
C MET A 371 -10.49 -9.45 10.90
N LYS A 372 -10.75 -10.68 10.45
CA LYS A 372 -10.59 -11.87 11.29
C LYS A 372 -9.16 -12.04 11.80
N SER A 373 -8.17 -11.77 10.95
CA SER A 373 -6.77 -11.80 11.38
C SER A 373 -6.46 -10.77 12.46
N GLY A 374 -7.11 -9.59 12.43
CA GLY A 374 -7.00 -8.58 13.48
C GLY A 374 -7.65 -9.02 14.79
N ILE A 375 -8.85 -9.64 14.73
CA ILE A 375 -9.54 -10.19 15.91
C ILE A 375 -8.65 -11.22 16.63
N LEU A 376 -8.11 -12.19 15.89
CA LEU A 376 -7.26 -13.24 16.48
C LEU A 376 -5.94 -12.69 17.01
N ALA A 377 -5.36 -11.68 16.35
CA ALA A 377 -4.15 -11.04 16.83
C ALA A 377 -4.40 -10.22 18.10
N ALA A 378 -5.55 -9.57 18.22
CA ALA A 378 -5.97 -8.86 19.42
C ALA A 378 -6.13 -9.81 20.62
N GLU A 379 -6.76 -10.97 20.42
CA GLU A 379 -6.92 -11.99 21.46
C GLU A 379 -5.54 -12.46 21.98
N ALA A 380 -4.63 -12.81 21.08
CA ALA A 380 -3.27 -13.21 21.46
C ALA A 380 -2.47 -12.06 22.09
N ALA A 381 -2.59 -10.83 21.57
CA ALA A 381 -1.86 -9.67 22.09
C ALA A 381 -2.34 -9.29 23.49
N TYR A 382 -3.65 -9.38 23.75
CA TYR A 382 -4.22 -9.14 25.07
C TYR A 382 -3.65 -10.12 26.11
N ASP A 383 -3.74 -11.42 25.84
CA ASP A 383 -3.24 -12.45 26.74
C ASP A 383 -1.73 -12.32 26.96
N GLU A 384 -0.99 -11.93 25.92
CA GLU A 384 0.43 -11.66 26.01
C GLU A 384 0.73 -10.47 26.92
N VAL A 385 0.03 -9.34 26.78
CA VAL A 385 0.18 -8.16 27.64
C VAL A 385 -0.10 -8.51 29.10
N VAL A 386 -1.23 -9.16 29.39
CA VAL A 386 -1.62 -9.56 30.76
C VAL A 386 -0.57 -10.46 31.40
N ARG A 387 -0.15 -11.53 30.70
CA ARG A 387 0.89 -12.44 31.19
C ARG A 387 2.22 -11.72 31.43
N GLY A 388 2.52 -10.75 30.58
CA GLY A 388 3.72 -9.92 30.70
C GLY A 388 3.77 -9.13 31.99
N ASP A 389 2.66 -8.52 32.36
CA ASP A 389 2.53 -7.77 33.61
C ASP A 389 2.68 -8.70 34.82
N GLU A 390 2.06 -9.88 34.80
CA GLU A 390 2.20 -10.89 35.86
C GLU A 390 3.66 -11.39 36.01
N GLU A 391 4.38 -11.56 34.89
CA GLU A 391 5.82 -11.87 34.88
C GLU A 391 6.68 -10.68 35.35
N GLY A 392 6.14 -9.44 35.28
CA GLY A 392 6.81 -8.17 35.54
C GLY A 392 6.61 -7.58 36.96
N GLU A 393 5.73 -8.15 37.79
CA GLU A 393 5.45 -7.72 39.18
C GLU A 393 6.65 -7.83 40.15
N GLY A 394 7.84 -8.19 39.68
CA GLY A 394 9.11 -8.16 40.45
C GLY A 394 10.04 -6.98 40.16
N ALA A 395 9.72 -6.09 39.21
CA ALA A 395 10.55 -4.93 38.89
C ALA A 395 9.99 -3.66 39.56
N GLU A 396 10.44 -3.37 40.79
CA GLU A 396 10.18 -2.08 41.43
C GLU A 396 10.72 -0.93 40.57
N ILE A 397 9.82 -0.09 40.04
CA ILE A 397 10.15 1.29 39.69
C ILE A 397 9.06 2.18 40.28
N GLN A 398 9.43 2.97 41.29
CA GLN A 398 8.61 4.03 41.86
C GLN A 398 8.32 5.08 40.78
N ALA A 399 7.07 5.18 40.35
CA ALA A 399 6.55 6.40 39.74
C ALA A 399 5.17 6.70 40.32
N ALA A 400 5.08 7.84 41.00
CA ALA A 400 3.89 8.35 41.66
C ALA A 400 2.91 8.92 40.63
N THR A 401 2.12 8.08 39.97
CA THR A 401 0.84 8.43 39.33
C THR A 401 -0.03 7.18 39.22
N PRO A 402 -1.37 7.27 39.34
CA PRO A 402 -2.22 6.09 39.25
C PRO A 402 -2.30 5.58 37.80
N SER A 403 -2.05 4.28 37.64
CA SER A 403 -2.52 3.35 36.60
C SER A 403 -1.91 3.30 35.19
N ILE A 404 -0.58 3.26 35.06
CA ILE A 404 0.06 2.64 33.87
C ILE A 404 1.09 1.61 34.37
N SER A 405 0.99 0.37 33.87
CA SER A 405 1.91 -0.73 34.21
C SER A 405 3.36 -0.31 33.93
N PRO A 406 4.36 -0.65 34.78
CA PRO A 406 5.75 -0.42 34.44
C PRO A 406 6.09 -1.13 33.12
N PHE A 407 6.65 -0.39 32.16
CA PHE A 407 6.98 -0.92 30.83
C PHE A 407 7.88 -2.16 30.96
N THR A 408 7.33 -3.34 30.65
CA THR A 408 8.08 -4.60 30.78
C THR A 408 9.19 -4.68 29.73
N THR A 409 10.40 -4.99 30.17
CA THR A 409 11.61 -5.04 29.32
C THR A 409 11.66 -6.27 28.40
N LYS A 410 10.59 -7.07 28.27
CA LYS A 410 10.53 -8.31 27.47
C LYS A 410 9.51 -8.22 26.33
N ALA A 411 9.91 -8.61 25.13
CA ALA A 411 9.12 -8.42 23.92
C ALA A 411 7.98 -9.43 23.87
N GLY A 412 6.81 -9.00 23.38
CA GLY A 412 5.64 -9.86 23.31
C GLY A 412 5.84 -11.06 22.40
N ASN A 413 5.39 -12.24 22.86
CA ASN A 413 5.35 -13.47 22.06
C ASN A 413 3.99 -13.65 21.36
N MET A 414 3.97 -13.50 20.04
CA MET A 414 2.76 -13.63 19.23
C MET A 414 2.57 -15.01 18.57
N THR A 415 3.24 -16.06 19.07
CA THR A 415 3.14 -17.42 18.49
C THR A 415 1.69 -17.94 18.51
N GLU A 416 0.92 -17.62 19.55
CA GLU A 416 -0.47 -18.08 19.69
C GLU A 416 -1.37 -17.54 18.57
N TYR A 417 -1.15 -16.30 18.13
CA TYR A 417 -1.85 -15.74 16.97
C TYR A 417 -1.65 -16.61 15.73
N THR A 418 -0.41 -17.04 15.44
CA THR A 418 -0.12 -17.92 14.31
C THR A 418 -0.80 -19.28 14.45
N THR A 419 -0.90 -19.81 15.66
CA THR A 419 -1.61 -21.07 15.96
C THR A 419 -3.10 -20.94 15.69
N GLU A 420 -3.76 -19.93 16.27
CA GLU A 420 -5.20 -19.71 16.13
C GLU A 420 -5.60 -19.31 14.71
N LEU A 421 -4.77 -18.52 14.03
CA LEU A 421 -4.97 -18.22 12.62
C LEU A 421 -5.05 -19.50 11.77
N LYS A 422 -4.16 -20.48 12.00
CA LYS A 422 -4.14 -21.75 11.26
C LYS A 422 -5.35 -22.64 11.55
N LYS A 423 -5.96 -22.51 12.73
CA LYS A 423 -7.19 -23.21 13.11
C LYS A 423 -8.45 -22.50 12.58
N SER A 424 -8.35 -21.20 12.30
CA SER A 424 -9.47 -20.39 11.86
C SER A 424 -9.96 -20.71 10.44
N TRP A 425 -11.15 -20.20 10.13
CA TRP A 425 -11.72 -20.29 8.79
C TRP A 425 -10.94 -19.51 7.72
N VAL A 426 -10.07 -18.56 8.11
CA VAL A 426 -9.20 -17.84 7.17
C VAL A 426 -8.23 -18.83 6.50
N TRP A 427 -7.65 -19.72 7.30
CA TRP A 427 -6.67 -20.67 6.81
C TRP A 427 -7.27 -21.71 5.88
N SER A 428 -8.43 -22.26 6.24
CA SER A 428 -9.16 -23.20 5.37
C SER A 428 -9.62 -22.52 4.08
N GLU A 429 -10.20 -21.31 4.16
CA GLU A 429 -10.67 -20.57 3.00
C GLU A 429 -9.54 -20.32 1.97
N LEU A 430 -8.37 -19.86 2.44
CA LEU A 430 -7.24 -19.60 1.54
C LEU A 430 -6.64 -20.90 0.99
N ARG A 431 -6.60 -21.97 1.80
CA ARG A 431 -6.10 -23.28 1.36
C ARG A 431 -6.98 -23.89 0.27
N ASP A 432 -8.29 -23.75 0.37
CA ASP A 432 -9.25 -24.33 -0.57
C ASP A 432 -9.17 -23.70 -1.97
N VAL A 433 -8.63 -22.48 -2.10
CA VAL A 433 -8.50 -21.76 -3.38
C VAL A 433 -7.07 -21.64 -3.89
N ARG A 434 -6.09 -22.24 -3.18
CA ARG A 434 -4.65 -21.99 -3.37
C ARG A 434 -4.13 -22.25 -4.78
N ASN A 435 -4.74 -23.17 -5.53
CA ASN A 435 -4.28 -23.53 -6.88
C ASN A 435 -4.96 -22.74 -7.99
N ILE A 436 -5.96 -21.90 -7.69
CA ILE A 436 -6.67 -21.15 -8.72
C ILE A 436 -5.75 -20.10 -9.37
N ARG A 437 -5.16 -19.17 -8.63
CA ARG A 437 -4.33 -18.11 -9.25
C ARG A 437 -3.07 -18.65 -9.97
N PRO A 438 -2.30 -19.61 -9.42
CA PRO A 438 -1.17 -20.22 -10.15
C PRO A 438 -1.56 -20.91 -11.45
N SER A 439 -2.81 -21.38 -11.59
CA SER A 439 -3.29 -22.05 -12.81
C SER A 439 -3.24 -21.15 -14.06
N PHE A 440 -3.34 -19.84 -13.86
CA PHE A 440 -3.26 -18.82 -14.91
C PHE A 440 -1.83 -18.52 -15.35
N ALA A 441 -0.82 -18.93 -14.56
CA ALA A 441 0.60 -18.74 -14.88
C ALA A 441 1.17 -19.83 -15.81
N THR A 442 0.34 -20.79 -16.22
CA THR A 442 0.74 -21.83 -17.17
C THR A 442 0.85 -21.27 -18.60
N PRO A 443 1.54 -21.95 -19.54
CA PRO A 443 1.61 -21.52 -20.95
C PRO A 443 0.25 -21.36 -21.64
N LEU A 444 -0.82 -21.94 -21.08
CA LEU A 444 -2.20 -21.86 -21.53
C LEU A 444 -2.93 -20.59 -21.06
N GLY A 445 -2.31 -19.78 -20.20
CA GLY A 445 -2.83 -18.49 -19.72
C GLY A 445 -4.25 -18.60 -19.15
N ILE A 446 -5.12 -17.69 -19.57
CA ILE A 446 -6.52 -17.63 -19.12
C ILE A 446 -7.29 -18.92 -19.41
N TRP A 447 -7.01 -19.61 -20.51
CA TRP A 447 -7.76 -20.81 -20.91
C TRP A 447 -7.45 -21.98 -19.99
N GLY A 448 -6.17 -22.20 -19.69
CA GLY A 448 -5.74 -23.19 -18.70
C GLY A 448 -6.25 -22.84 -17.31
N GLY A 449 -6.19 -21.55 -16.96
CA GLY A 449 -6.65 -21.07 -15.67
C GLY A 449 -8.14 -21.27 -15.45
N MET A 450 -8.98 -20.95 -16.43
CA MET A 450 -10.43 -21.19 -16.37
C MET A 450 -10.79 -22.67 -16.33
N ALA A 451 -10.14 -23.50 -17.16
CA ALA A 451 -10.39 -24.94 -17.17
C ALA A 451 -10.06 -25.57 -15.82
N TRP A 452 -8.91 -25.23 -15.24
CA TRP A 452 -8.54 -25.68 -13.90
C TRP A 452 -9.48 -25.12 -12.84
N SER A 453 -9.78 -23.83 -12.87
CA SER A 453 -10.67 -23.18 -11.91
C SER A 453 -12.03 -23.86 -11.86
N GLY A 454 -12.60 -24.19 -13.03
CA GLY A 454 -13.86 -24.93 -13.13
C GLY A 454 -13.78 -26.33 -12.53
N LEU A 455 -12.74 -27.11 -12.88
CA LEU A 455 -12.50 -28.45 -12.34
C LEU A 455 -12.31 -28.43 -10.82
N ASP A 456 -11.39 -27.60 -10.34
CA ASP A 456 -10.99 -27.54 -8.94
C ASP A 456 -12.15 -27.02 -8.07
N THR A 457 -12.86 -26.00 -8.53
CA THR A 457 -13.98 -25.42 -7.78
C THR A 457 -15.20 -26.34 -7.72
N LEU A 458 -15.62 -26.89 -8.85
CA LEU A 458 -16.90 -27.59 -8.94
C LEU A 458 -16.82 -29.04 -8.48
N LEU A 459 -15.66 -29.69 -8.72
CA LEU A 459 -15.50 -31.13 -8.49
C LEU A 459 -14.54 -31.42 -7.32
N LEU A 460 -13.32 -30.86 -7.34
CA LEU A 460 -12.27 -31.23 -6.38
C LEU A 460 -12.36 -30.45 -5.05
N ARG A 461 -13.03 -29.29 -5.08
CA ARG A 461 -13.21 -28.33 -3.99
C ARG A 461 -11.90 -27.97 -3.28
N GLY A 462 -10.80 -27.82 -4.03
CA GLY A 462 -9.49 -27.49 -3.47
C GLY A 462 -8.81 -28.61 -2.69
N LYS A 463 -9.38 -29.83 -2.66
CA LYS A 463 -8.90 -30.94 -1.82
C LYS A 463 -7.79 -31.78 -2.46
N VAL A 464 -7.19 -31.31 -3.55
CA VAL A 464 -6.05 -31.99 -4.18
C VAL A 464 -4.86 -32.10 -3.20
N PRO A 465 -4.04 -33.17 -3.25
CA PRO A 465 -2.93 -33.39 -2.32
C PRO A 465 -1.64 -32.61 -2.68
N TRP A 466 -1.69 -31.69 -3.64
CA TRP A 466 -0.55 -30.86 -4.06
C TRP A 466 -0.87 -29.36 -4.02
N THR A 467 0.17 -28.54 -4.13
CA THR A 467 0.06 -27.08 -4.24
C THR A 467 0.99 -26.59 -5.35
N TRP A 468 0.46 -25.82 -6.28
CA TRP A 468 1.22 -25.21 -7.36
C TRP A 468 2.01 -23.99 -6.90
N ARG A 469 3.07 -23.71 -7.64
CA ARG A 469 4.02 -22.64 -7.38
C ARG A 469 3.93 -21.53 -8.40
N PHE A 470 4.28 -20.30 -8.02
CA PHE A 470 4.37 -19.13 -8.89
C PHE A 470 5.72 -19.03 -9.60
N GLY A 471 6.80 -19.46 -8.93
CA GLY A 471 8.12 -19.62 -9.57
C GLY A 471 8.99 -18.37 -9.67
N GLY A 472 8.55 -17.21 -9.16
CA GLY A 472 9.35 -15.98 -9.13
C GLY A 472 8.60 -14.77 -8.57
N THR A 473 9.27 -13.62 -8.49
CA THR A 473 8.63 -12.34 -8.14
C THR A 473 7.96 -11.71 -9.36
N ASP A 474 7.01 -10.80 -9.14
CA ASP A 474 6.32 -10.07 -10.22
C ASP A 474 7.29 -9.27 -11.11
N ALA A 475 8.33 -8.67 -10.51
CA ALA A 475 9.39 -7.97 -11.23
C ALA A 475 10.13 -8.87 -12.22
N GLN A 476 10.49 -10.09 -11.80
CA GLN A 476 11.22 -11.08 -12.60
C GLN A 476 10.45 -11.57 -13.83
N HIS A 477 9.12 -11.46 -13.83
CA HIS A 477 8.29 -11.83 -14.98
C HIS A 477 8.34 -10.79 -16.12
N THR A 478 8.86 -9.58 -15.85
CA THR A 478 8.99 -8.54 -16.87
C THR A 478 10.08 -8.92 -17.87
N LYS A 479 9.71 -8.99 -19.15
CA LYS A 479 10.63 -9.31 -20.25
C LYS A 479 11.12 -8.04 -20.95
N LYS A 480 12.15 -8.18 -21.80
CA LYS A 480 12.73 -7.03 -22.49
C LYS A 480 11.74 -6.44 -23.49
N ALA A 481 11.77 -5.12 -23.64
CA ALA A 481 10.93 -4.37 -24.57
C ALA A 481 11.10 -4.84 -26.02
N SER A 482 12.30 -5.29 -26.41
CA SER A 482 12.59 -5.86 -27.73
C SER A 482 11.79 -7.12 -28.05
N GLU A 483 11.21 -7.79 -27.05
CA GLU A 483 10.38 -8.99 -27.23
C GLU A 483 8.90 -8.66 -27.49
N PHE A 484 8.51 -7.38 -27.45
CA PHE A 484 7.12 -6.95 -27.64
C PHE A 484 7.00 -5.80 -28.64
N LYS A 485 5.84 -5.74 -29.28
CA LYS A 485 5.42 -4.55 -30.01
C LYS A 485 4.91 -3.49 -29.02
N PRO A 486 5.32 -2.21 -29.14
CA PRO A 486 4.71 -1.12 -28.40
C PRO A 486 3.18 -1.10 -28.55
N ILE A 487 2.48 -0.82 -27.45
CA ILE A 487 1.01 -0.71 -27.44
C ILE A 487 0.62 0.72 -27.80
N GLU A 488 -0.15 0.87 -28.87
CA GLU A 488 -0.77 2.13 -29.26
C GLU A 488 -2.11 2.27 -28.55
N TYR A 489 -2.15 3.11 -27.50
CA TYR A 489 -3.39 3.43 -26.82
C TYR A 489 -4.10 4.60 -27.53
N PRO A 490 -5.44 4.56 -27.68
CA PRO A 490 -6.18 5.65 -28.27
C PRO A 490 -6.05 6.93 -27.42
N PRO A 491 -6.14 8.12 -28.05
CA PRO A 491 -6.19 9.37 -27.31
C PRO A 491 -7.43 9.41 -26.39
N PRO A 492 -7.36 10.13 -25.25
CA PRO A 492 -8.52 10.32 -24.38
C PRO A 492 -9.72 10.92 -25.13
N GLN A 493 -10.90 10.39 -24.84
CA GLN A 493 -12.19 10.82 -25.38
C GLN A 493 -13.15 11.09 -24.20
N PRO A 494 -13.22 12.36 -23.74
CA PRO A 494 -14.13 12.74 -22.66
C PRO A 494 -15.61 12.60 -23.07
N PRO A 495 -16.52 12.31 -22.13
CA PRO A 495 -16.25 12.11 -20.71
C PRO A 495 -15.74 10.70 -20.38
N LEU A 496 -15.89 9.72 -21.28
CA LEU A 496 -15.56 8.31 -21.01
C LEU A 496 -14.09 8.09 -20.64
N SER A 497 -13.17 8.88 -21.18
CA SER A 497 -11.74 8.77 -20.88
C SER A 497 -11.03 10.11 -20.87
N THR A 498 -10.02 10.25 -20.01
CA THR A 498 -9.26 11.50 -19.80
C THR A 498 -7.75 11.19 -19.74
N ASP A 499 -6.91 12.23 -19.75
CA ASP A 499 -5.50 12.08 -19.46
C ASP A 499 -5.28 11.70 -17.98
N LEU A 500 -4.08 11.21 -17.67
CA LEU A 500 -3.75 10.70 -16.33
C LEU A 500 -3.79 11.79 -15.26
N LEU A 501 -3.34 13.02 -15.55
CA LEU A 501 -3.28 14.08 -14.54
C LEU A 501 -4.69 14.56 -14.16
N THR A 502 -5.61 14.62 -15.13
CA THR A 502 -7.04 14.83 -14.86
C THR A 502 -7.65 13.74 -13.99
N ALA A 503 -7.18 12.49 -14.07
CA ALA A 503 -7.62 11.44 -13.15
C ALA A 503 -6.95 11.58 -11.76
N VAL A 504 -5.65 11.91 -11.71
CA VAL A 504 -4.91 12.11 -10.46
C VAL A 504 -5.51 13.24 -9.63
N SER A 505 -6.02 14.31 -10.22
CA SER A 505 -6.69 15.38 -9.48
C SER A 505 -7.91 14.89 -8.67
N LEU A 506 -8.63 13.88 -9.17
CA LEU A 506 -9.77 13.25 -8.47
C LEU A 506 -9.36 12.37 -7.27
N THR A 507 -8.06 12.15 -7.07
CA THR A 507 -7.54 11.48 -5.87
C THR A 507 -7.30 12.48 -4.73
N ALA A 508 -7.29 13.77 -5.05
CA ALA A 508 -6.87 14.86 -4.17
C ALA A 508 -5.51 14.61 -3.48
N THR A 509 -4.64 13.82 -4.12
CA THR A 509 -3.31 13.51 -3.60
C THR A 509 -2.43 14.75 -3.60
N ASN A 510 -1.70 14.96 -2.51
CA ASN A 510 -0.69 16.01 -2.43
C ASN A 510 0.38 15.66 -1.38
N HIS A 511 1.57 16.26 -1.55
CA HIS A 511 2.67 16.21 -0.60
C HIS A 511 3.35 17.58 -0.58
N GLY A 512 4.00 17.95 0.53
CA GLY A 512 4.87 19.12 0.56
C GLY A 512 5.97 19.02 -0.51
N GLU A 513 6.15 20.06 -1.31
CA GLU A 513 7.08 20.03 -2.46
C GLU A 513 8.54 19.89 -2.03
N ASN A 514 8.92 20.53 -0.91
CA ASN A 514 10.27 20.51 -0.37
C ASN A 514 10.39 19.57 0.84
N GLN A 515 10.19 18.29 0.59
CA GLN A 515 10.42 17.20 1.55
C GLN A 515 11.27 16.09 0.90
N PRO A 516 11.89 15.19 1.68
CA PRO A 516 12.56 14.01 1.13
C PRO A 516 11.66 13.21 0.19
N VAL A 517 12.24 12.79 -0.94
CA VAL A 517 11.53 11.94 -1.90
C VAL A 517 11.40 10.54 -1.30
N HIS A 518 10.17 10.16 -0.97
CA HIS A 518 9.82 8.86 -0.36
C HIS A 518 9.87 7.66 -1.35
N LEU A 519 10.39 7.90 -2.55
CA LEU A 519 10.59 6.93 -3.64
C LEU A 519 12.08 6.87 -3.91
N GLN A 520 12.78 6.08 -3.11
CA GLN A 520 14.21 6.16 -2.98
C GLN A 520 14.90 5.13 -3.88
N LEU A 521 15.85 5.60 -4.68
CA LEU A 521 16.86 4.72 -5.28
C LEU A 521 17.94 4.39 -4.23
N PRO A 522 18.80 3.39 -4.50
CA PRO A 522 19.87 3.03 -3.56
C PRO A 522 20.75 4.25 -3.25
N PHE A 523 21.16 4.36 -1.99
CA PHE A 523 21.99 5.46 -1.47
C PHE A 523 21.35 6.86 -1.54
N MET A 524 20.02 6.92 -1.64
CA MET A 524 19.25 8.18 -1.59
C MET A 524 18.34 8.28 -0.36
N GLY A 525 18.45 7.35 0.58
CA GLY A 525 17.70 7.37 1.83
C GLY A 525 18.43 8.15 2.91
N VAL A 526 17.68 8.60 3.92
CA VAL A 526 18.21 9.38 5.04
C VAL A 526 19.33 8.63 5.78
N ASP A 527 19.20 7.30 5.93
CA ASP A 527 20.14 6.47 6.68
C ASP A 527 21.38 6.03 5.89
N ASN A 528 21.39 6.22 4.57
CA ASN A 528 22.39 5.62 3.69
C ASN A 528 22.85 6.51 2.54
N PHE A 529 22.60 7.82 2.65
CA PHE A 529 22.93 8.76 1.58
C PHE A 529 24.44 8.77 1.27
N ASP A 530 24.77 8.61 0.00
CA ASP A 530 26.14 8.74 -0.53
C ASP A 530 26.05 9.32 -1.95
N SER A 531 26.58 10.52 -2.16
CA SER A 531 26.39 11.29 -3.41
C SER A 531 26.95 10.55 -4.63
N GLU A 532 28.17 10.02 -4.53
CA GLU A 532 28.83 9.33 -5.65
C GLU A 532 28.09 8.03 -5.99
N LYS A 533 27.72 7.25 -4.97
CA LYS A 533 26.94 6.02 -5.18
C LYS A 533 25.53 6.30 -5.68
N ALA A 534 24.89 7.39 -5.24
CA ALA A 534 23.57 7.81 -5.72
C ALA A 534 23.60 8.18 -7.20
N VAL A 535 24.62 8.93 -7.66
CA VAL A 535 24.81 9.24 -9.10
C VAL A 535 24.93 7.95 -9.91
N LYS A 536 25.75 7.00 -9.45
CA LYS A 536 25.91 5.70 -10.10
C LYS A 536 24.60 4.91 -10.13
N ALA A 537 23.88 4.87 -9.01
CA ALA A 537 22.61 4.16 -8.90
C ALA A 537 21.53 4.75 -9.84
N ARG A 538 21.41 6.07 -9.93
CA ARG A 538 20.49 6.74 -10.87
C ARG A 538 20.84 6.45 -12.32
N HIS A 539 22.12 6.52 -12.67
CA HIS A 539 22.57 6.16 -14.01
C HIS A 539 22.18 4.71 -14.35
N GLU A 540 22.56 3.72 -13.55
CA GLU A 540 22.23 2.33 -13.84
C GLU A 540 20.71 2.08 -13.92
N HIS A 541 19.93 2.74 -13.04
CA HIS A 541 18.48 2.70 -13.11
C HIS A 541 17.96 3.19 -14.47
N VAL A 542 18.38 4.38 -14.92
CA VAL A 542 17.95 4.95 -16.20
C VAL A 542 18.40 4.07 -17.36
N LYS A 543 19.67 3.64 -17.36
CA LYS A 543 20.25 2.78 -18.39
C LYS A 543 19.42 1.52 -18.58
N THR A 544 19.25 0.71 -17.54
CA THR A 544 18.54 -0.56 -17.65
C THR A 544 17.06 -0.35 -17.94
N ASN A 545 16.38 0.54 -17.20
CA ASN A 545 14.94 0.70 -17.38
C ASN A 545 14.58 1.30 -18.74
N VAL A 546 15.31 2.30 -19.23
CA VAL A 546 15.04 2.92 -20.55
C VAL A 546 15.42 1.99 -21.69
N SER A 547 16.63 1.40 -21.67
CA SER A 547 17.14 0.62 -22.81
C SER A 547 16.54 -0.78 -22.91
N GLU A 548 16.28 -1.45 -21.78
CA GLU A 548 15.82 -2.85 -21.79
C GLU A 548 14.31 -2.96 -21.55
N TYR A 549 13.72 -2.06 -20.76
CA TYR A 549 12.32 -2.15 -20.32
C TYR A 549 11.47 -0.95 -20.76
N ALA A 550 11.94 -0.21 -21.77
CA ALA A 550 11.28 0.95 -22.37
C ALA A 550 10.87 2.07 -21.39
N GLY A 551 11.37 2.10 -20.16
CA GLY A 551 10.95 3.02 -19.10
C GLY A 551 9.60 2.64 -18.49
N LEU A 552 9.40 1.36 -18.14
CA LEU A 552 8.17 0.78 -17.61
C LEU A 552 7.42 1.68 -16.61
N LEU A 553 8.11 2.24 -15.62
CA LEU A 553 7.47 3.05 -14.57
C LEU A 553 6.79 4.32 -15.09
N GLY A 554 7.26 4.89 -16.20
CA GLY A 554 6.60 6.03 -16.86
C GLY A 554 5.27 5.70 -17.52
N ARG A 555 4.90 4.40 -17.58
CA ARG A 555 3.60 3.93 -18.10
C ARG A 555 2.79 3.20 -17.05
N ALA A 556 3.46 2.37 -16.24
CA ALA A 556 2.81 1.50 -15.27
C ALA A 556 2.33 2.25 -14.02
N CYS A 557 3.01 3.34 -13.64
CA CYS A 557 2.62 4.14 -12.49
C CYS A 557 1.23 4.77 -12.73
N PRO A 558 0.23 4.47 -11.90
CA PRO A 558 -1.14 4.99 -12.07
C PRO A 558 -1.28 6.46 -11.64
N ALA A 559 -0.18 7.20 -11.48
CA ALA A 559 -0.20 8.59 -11.05
C ALA A 559 0.87 9.48 -11.72
N GLY A 560 1.59 8.98 -12.73
CA GLY A 560 2.55 9.82 -13.47
C GLY A 560 3.71 10.33 -12.62
N VAL A 561 4.16 9.53 -11.66
CA VAL A 561 5.23 9.91 -10.73
C VAL A 561 6.62 9.84 -11.38
N TYR A 562 6.83 8.92 -12.32
CA TYR A 562 8.13 8.68 -12.94
C TYR A 562 8.11 9.16 -14.39
N GLU A 563 9.09 9.98 -14.77
CA GLU A 563 9.27 10.43 -16.14
C GLU A 563 10.73 10.24 -16.58
N TYR A 564 10.91 9.71 -17.79
CA TYR A 564 12.21 9.59 -18.44
C TYR A 564 12.31 10.66 -19.52
N VAL A 565 12.82 11.83 -19.15
CA VAL A 565 12.83 13.04 -19.98
C VAL A 565 14.17 13.20 -20.69
N ASP A 566 14.18 13.93 -21.81
CA ASP A 566 15.41 14.31 -22.48
C ASP A 566 16.28 15.21 -21.59
N GLY A 567 17.59 14.98 -21.62
CA GLY A 567 18.59 15.67 -20.81
C GLY A 567 19.25 14.76 -19.77
N GLY A 568 20.04 15.39 -18.90
CA GLY A 568 20.86 14.70 -17.90
C GLY A 568 22.35 14.75 -18.22
N ILE A 569 23.16 14.53 -17.18
CA ILE A 569 24.60 14.44 -17.22
C ILE A 569 24.95 12.97 -17.43
N GLU A 570 25.63 12.70 -18.53
CA GLU A 570 26.06 11.36 -18.89
C GLU A 570 27.16 10.83 -17.97
N PRO A 571 27.30 9.49 -17.89
CA PRO A 571 28.32 8.85 -17.09
C PRO A 571 29.73 9.24 -17.56
N GLY A 572 30.58 9.69 -16.62
CA GLY A 572 31.95 10.12 -16.91
C GLY A 572 32.14 11.63 -17.00
N ALA A 573 31.06 12.41 -17.12
CA ALA A 573 31.08 13.84 -16.82
C ALA A 573 30.85 14.04 -15.30
N PRO A 574 31.59 14.93 -14.64
CA PRO A 574 31.41 15.18 -13.21
C PRO A 574 30.01 15.77 -12.95
N VAL A 575 29.19 15.04 -12.18
CA VAL A 575 27.92 15.55 -11.66
C VAL A 575 28.24 16.43 -10.45
N PRO A 576 27.87 17.73 -10.45
CA PRO A 576 28.11 18.60 -9.31
C PRO A 576 27.41 18.07 -8.05
N GLU A 577 28.04 18.26 -6.89
CA GLU A 577 27.43 17.94 -5.61
C GLU A 577 26.08 18.63 -5.44
N GLY A 578 25.06 17.89 -4.98
CA GLY A 578 23.69 18.39 -4.85
C GLY A 578 22.90 18.43 -6.17
N LYS A 579 23.45 17.89 -7.27
CA LYS A 579 22.76 17.69 -8.56
C LYS A 579 22.70 16.22 -8.97
N GLU A 580 22.65 15.31 -8.00
CA GLU A 580 22.60 13.86 -8.24
C GLU A 580 21.42 13.48 -9.15
N GLU A 581 20.30 14.20 -9.07
CA GLU A 581 19.11 14.01 -9.92
C GLU A 581 19.32 14.27 -11.41
N GLU A 582 20.40 14.97 -11.78
CA GLU A 582 20.77 15.19 -13.17
C GLU A 582 21.47 13.98 -13.79
N ALA A 583 21.87 12.97 -13.01
CA ALA A 583 22.48 11.76 -13.56
C ALA A 583 21.53 11.04 -14.54
N GLY A 584 22.05 10.71 -15.73
CA GLY A 584 21.29 10.13 -16.82
C GLY A 584 22.04 9.05 -17.60
N TYR A 585 21.41 8.60 -18.68
CA TYR A 585 22.00 7.69 -19.65
C TYR A 585 21.34 7.84 -21.02
N GLY A 586 22.15 7.92 -22.08
CA GLY A 586 21.65 7.93 -23.46
C GLY A 586 20.79 9.15 -23.78
N GLY A 587 21.12 10.30 -23.21
CA GLY A 587 20.38 11.57 -23.35
C GLY A 587 19.09 11.64 -22.55
N LYS A 588 18.87 10.71 -21.60
CA LYS A 588 17.69 10.67 -20.74
C LYS A 588 18.05 10.78 -19.27
N LYS A 589 17.19 11.41 -18.46
CA LYS A 589 17.24 11.40 -16.99
C LYS A 589 15.91 11.01 -16.36
N LEU A 590 15.96 10.53 -15.12
CA LEU A 590 14.77 10.21 -14.33
C LEU A 590 14.32 11.42 -13.50
N VAL A 591 13.10 11.88 -13.74
CA VAL A 591 12.37 12.83 -12.89
C VAL A 591 11.35 12.07 -12.04
N ILE A 592 11.31 12.38 -10.73
CA ILE A 592 10.37 11.80 -9.77
C ILE A 592 9.45 12.90 -9.24
N ASN A 593 8.21 12.93 -9.72
CA ASN A 593 7.13 13.80 -9.26
C ASN A 593 6.42 13.19 -8.05
N SER A 594 7.14 13.09 -6.93
CA SER A 594 6.66 12.40 -5.72
C SER A 594 5.36 12.98 -5.15
N GLN A 595 5.05 14.26 -5.43
CA GLN A 595 3.80 14.91 -5.02
C GLN A 595 2.55 14.22 -5.56
N ASN A 596 2.64 13.57 -6.73
CA ASN A 596 1.53 12.85 -7.36
C ASN A 596 1.31 11.44 -6.77
N CYS A 597 2.19 10.96 -5.88
CA CYS A 597 2.19 9.56 -5.47
C CYS A 597 0.92 9.19 -4.68
N ILE A 598 0.08 8.33 -5.26
CA ILE A 598 -1.14 7.82 -4.59
C ILE A 598 -0.88 6.61 -3.67
N HIS A 599 0.39 6.36 -3.34
CA HIS A 599 0.82 5.28 -2.43
C HIS A 599 0.37 3.87 -2.82
N CYS A 600 0.18 3.62 -4.12
CA CYS A 600 -0.31 2.34 -4.60
C CYS A 600 0.65 1.17 -4.34
N LYS A 601 1.97 1.44 -4.19
CA LYS A 601 3.11 0.51 -4.02
C LYS A 601 3.57 -0.26 -5.27
N LEU A 602 2.96 -0.04 -6.43
CA LEU A 602 3.33 -0.72 -7.68
C LEU A 602 4.82 -0.62 -8.03
N CYS A 603 5.42 0.55 -7.84
CA CYS A 603 6.80 0.81 -8.28
C CYS A 603 7.84 -0.05 -7.54
N ASP A 604 7.66 -0.26 -6.24
CA ASP A 604 8.54 -1.13 -5.42
C ASP A 604 8.40 -2.60 -5.84
N ILE A 605 7.16 -3.02 -6.17
CA ILE A 605 6.87 -4.40 -6.58
C ILE A 605 7.32 -4.72 -8.01
N LYS A 606 7.05 -3.81 -8.96
CA LYS A 606 7.08 -4.13 -10.41
C LYS A 606 8.35 -3.68 -11.13
N VAL A 607 9.13 -2.73 -10.58
CA VAL A 607 10.33 -2.27 -11.27
C VAL A 607 11.30 -3.46 -11.46
N PRO A 608 11.73 -3.78 -12.72
CA PRO A 608 12.53 -4.97 -12.97
C PRO A 608 13.88 -4.98 -12.26
N THR A 609 14.47 -3.80 -12.06
CA THR A 609 15.74 -3.58 -11.35
C THR A 609 15.65 -3.75 -9.83
N GLN A 610 14.43 -3.80 -9.27
CA GLN A 610 14.17 -3.92 -7.82
C GLN A 610 14.99 -2.93 -6.96
N ASP A 611 15.18 -1.71 -7.48
CA ASP A 611 16.00 -0.65 -6.92
C ASP A 611 15.18 0.53 -6.39
N ILE A 612 13.86 0.54 -6.57
CA ILE A 612 12.97 1.51 -5.93
C ILE A 612 12.54 0.99 -4.56
N ASN A 613 12.80 1.76 -3.51
CA ASN A 613 12.27 1.52 -2.19
C ASN A 613 11.22 2.60 -1.86
N TRP A 614 9.97 2.19 -1.65
CA TRP A 614 8.91 3.07 -1.17
C TRP A 614 9.00 3.18 0.35
N THR A 615 9.19 4.39 0.85
CA THR A 615 9.07 4.73 2.28
C THR A 615 7.86 5.63 2.50
N VAL A 616 7.53 5.89 3.76
CA VAL A 616 6.50 6.88 4.07
C VAL A 616 7.04 8.30 3.78
N PRO A 617 6.24 9.19 3.15
CA PRO A 617 6.50 10.63 3.16
C PRO A 617 6.25 11.23 4.55
N GLU A 618 6.40 12.55 4.67
CA GLU A 618 5.78 13.29 5.78
C GLU A 618 4.28 12.90 5.89
N GLY A 619 3.81 12.72 7.12
CA GLY A 619 2.47 12.28 7.43
C GLY A 619 1.40 13.23 6.93
N ALA A 620 0.17 12.74 6.79
CA ALA A 620 -0.96 13.42 6.12
C ALA A 620 -0.79 13.67 4.61
N GLY A 621 0.42 13.49 4.05
CA GLY A 621 0.64 13.43 2.60
C GLY A 621 0.01 12.18 1.97
N GLY A 622 -0.35 12.27 0.70
CA GLY A 622 -0.98 11.17 -0.05
C GLY A 622 -2.39 11.47 -0.52
N PRO A 623 -3.12 10.45 -1.01
CA PRO A 623 -4.48 10.59 -1.50
C PRO A 623 -5.47 10.96 -0.39
N LYS A 624 -6.57 11.60 -0.77
CA LYS A 624 -7.68 11.98 0.15
C LYS A 624 -8.97 11.35 -0.34
N TYR A 625 -9.01 10.03 -0.38
CA TYR A 625 -10.13 9.31 -0.96
C TYR A 625 -11.37 9.38 -0.07
N THR A 626 -12.51 9.77 -0.62
CA THR A 626 -13.78 9.93 0.12
C THR A 626 -14.77 8.79 -0.14
N VAL A 627 -14.84 8.29 -1.38
CA VAL A 627 -15.77 7.23 -1.81
C VAL A 627 -14.99 6.21 -2.64
N THR A 628 -14.30 5.27 -1.99
CA THR A 628 -13.35 4.34 -2.65
C THR A 628 -13.23 2.99 -1.97
#